data_AF-A0A1V3QH78-F1
#
_entry.id   AF-A0A1V3QH78-F1
#
_cell.length_a   1.000
_cell.length_b   1.000
_cell.length_c   1.000
_cell.angle_alpha   90.00
_cell.angle_beta   90.00
_cell.angle_gamma   90.00
#
_symmetry.space_group_name_H-M   'P 1'
#
loop_
_entity.id
_entity.type
_entity.pdbx_description
1 polymer ?
#
loop_
_entity_poly.entity_id
_entity_poly.type
_entity_poly.pdbx_seq_one_letter_code
_entity_poly.pdbx_strand_id
1 'polypeptide(L)'
;MSIKKYFYILSLIVINGCYSQEKQTDTVVLFLNLKSKTITYSISKDTTSASFGIYRKGFETKKSRDNAMKPYLYRGKNTIKNFEDLKKANPKDMPKSDMLPTFSLNYWSIKMPEYLKSVNGINYITEEEFRAKELNYLSKKIYMIHKLDNGLYLKWDVIPTPEE
;
A
#
# COMPACT_ATOMS: atom_id res chain seq x y z
N MET A 1 -7.01 -47.12 -37.87
CA MET A 1 -6.25 -46.29 -36.90
C MET A 1 -6.81 -46.58 -35.51
N SER A 2 -6.02 -47.10 -34.56
CA SER A 2 -6.56 -47.74 -33.35
C SER A 2 -7.09 -46.72 -32.33
N ILE A 3 -8.19 -47.07 -31.64
CA ILE A 3 -8.85 -46.31 -30.55
C ILE A 3 -7.84 -45.79 -29.51
N LYS A 4 -6.74 -46.51 -29.30
CA LYS A 4 -5.67 -46.10 -28.37
C LYS A 4 -5.04 -44.76 -28.75
N LYS A 5 -4.90 -44.44 -30.06
CA LYS A 5 -4.32 -43.16 -30.51
C LYS A 5 -5.20 -41.97 -30.16
N TYR A 6 -6.53 -42.11 -30.24
CA TYR A 6 -7.46 -41.03 -29.86
C TYR A 6 -7.45 -40.79 -28.35
N PHE A 7 -7.28 -41.85 -27.55
CA PHE A 7 -7.17 -41.74 -26.09
C PHE A 7 -5.93 -40.94 -25.65
N TYR A 8 -4.78 -41.17 -26.29
CA TYR A 8 -3.56 -40.39 -26.00
C TYR A 8 -3.73 -38.91 -26.38
N ILE A 9 -4.33 -38.62 -27.53
CA ILE A 9 -4.57 -37.23 -27.96
C ILE A 9 -5.54 -36.53 -27.00
N LEU A 10 -6.60 -37.20 -26.57
CA LEU A 10 -7.54 -36.67 -25.58
C LEU A 10 -6.87 -36.39 -24.23
N SER A 11 -6.00 -37.29 -23.76
CA SER A 11 -5.25 -37.09 -22.51
C SER A 11 -4.29 -35.89 -22.59
N LEU A 12 -3.64 -35.68 -23.74
CA LEU A 12 -2.76 -34.53 -23.96
C LEU A 12 -3.53 -33.20 -23.94
N ILE A 13 -4.74 -33.16 -24.51
CA ILE A 13 -5.59 -31.96 -24.49
C ILE A 13 -6.05 -31.63 -23.07
N VAL A 14 -6.46 -32.65 -22.30
CA VAL A 14 -6.92 -32.46 -20.91
C VAL A 14 -5.79 -31.99 -19.99
N ILE A 15 -4.59 -32.57 -20.12
CA ILE A 15 -3.43 -32.17 -19.31
C ILE A 15 -3.04 -30.72 -19.63
N ASN A 16 -3.01 -30.33 -20.91
CA ASN A 16 -2.72 -28.93 -21.30
C ASN A 16 -3.80 -27.94 -20.84
N GLY A 17 -5.07 -28.35 -20.80
CA GLY A 17 -6.16 -27.52 -20.28
C GLY A 17 -6.07 -27.24 -18.77
N CYS A 18 -5.46 -28.14 -17.99
CA CYS A 18 -5.31 -27.99 -16.54
C CYS A 18 -4.17 -27.03 -16.13
N TYR A 19 -3.16 -26.80 -16.98
CA TYR A 19 -2.02 -25.92 -16.63
C TYR A 19 -2.28 -24.42 -16.86
N SER A 20 -3.42 -24.03 -17.44
CA SER A 20 -3.72 -22.62 -17.72
C SER A 20 -4.41 -21.86 -16.58
N GLN A 21 -4.52 -22.43 -15.38
CA GLN A 21 -5.16 -21.78 -14.22
C GLN A 21 -4.15 -21.21 -13.23
N GLU A 22 -2.99 -20.74 -13.69
CA GLU A 22 -2.19 -19.84 -12.87
C GLU A 22 -2.97 -18.52 -12.78
N LYS A 23 -3.66 -18.29 -11.65
CA LYS A 23 -4.34 -17.02 -11.39
C LYS A 23 -3.29 -15.92 -11.47
N GLN A 24 -3.29 -15.19 -12.58
CA GLN A 24 -2.56 -13.95 -12.71
C GLN A 24 -3.13 -13.00 -11.66
N THR A 25 -2.49 -12.92 -10.50
CA THR A 25 -2.85 -11.93 -9.48
C THR A 25 -2.72 -10.56 -10.12
N ASP A 26 -3.83 -9.84 -10.15
CA ASP A 26 -3.89 -8.52 -10.74
C ASP A 26 -2.88 -7.62 -10.01
N THR A 27 -1.89 -7.14 -10.75
CA THR A 27 -0.70 -6.49 -10.18
C THR A 27 -0.68 -5.01 -10.55
N VAL A 28 -0.31 -4.16 -9.60
CA VAL A 28 -0.15 -2.71 -9.80
C VAL A 28 1.27 -2.33 -9.44
N VAL A 29 1.92 -1.58 -10.32
CA VAL A 29 3.20 -0.96 -10.03
C VAL A 29 2.96 0.52 -9.80
N LEU A 30 3.31 1.00 -8.61
CA LEU A 30 3.18 2.38 -8.22
C LEU A 30 4.55 3.05 -8.25
N PHE A 31 4.69 4.09 -9.07
CA PHE A 31 5.88 4.92 -9.08
C PHE A 31 5.75 6.04 -8.05
N LEU A 32 6.64 6.03 -7.06
CA LEU A 32 6.63 6.95 -5.93
C LEU A 32 7.68 8.05 -6.08
N ASN A 33 7.21 9.29 -5.94
CA ASN A 33 8.08 10.41 -5.65
C ASN A 33 8.19 10.60 -4.14
N LEU A 34 9.24 10.04 -3.52
CA LEU A 34 9.45 10.15 -2.06
C LEU A 34 9.69 11.60 -1.57
N LYS A 35 9.93 12.56 -2.48
CA LYS A 35 10.01 14.00 -2.15
C LYS A 35 8.63 14.67 -2.13
N SER A 36 7.57 13.95 -2.51
CA SER A 36 6.20 14.46 -2.56
C SER A 36 5.61 14.63 -1.16
N LYS A 37 4.77 15.65 -0.99
CA LYS A 37 4.05 15.90 0.28
C LYS A 37 2.91 14.90 0.53
N THR A 38 2.55 14.13 -0.48
CA THR A 38 1.48 13.11 -0.42
C THR A 38 1.99 11.77 0.10
N ILE A 39 3.30 11.62 0.27
CA ILE A 39 3.95 10.38 0.69
C ILE A 39 4.67 10.60 2.03
N THR A 40 4.50 9.64 2.93
CA THR A 40 5.42 9.41 4.05
C THR A 40 6.15 8.11 3.81
N TYR A 41 7.40 8.03 4.26
CA TYR A 41 8.16 6.79 4.14
C TYR A 41 9.18 6.66 5.26
N SER A 42 9.58 5.41 5.50
CA SER A 42 10.72 5.05 6.32
C SER A 42 11.37 3.84 5.67
N ILE A 43 12.68 3.89 5.45
CA ILE A 43 13.46 2.80 4.87
C ILE A 43 14.61 2.52 5.84
N SER A 44 14.79 1.26 6.25
CA SER A 44 15.87 0.89 7.14
C SER A 44 17.24 1.12 6.49
N LYS A 45 18.28 1.35 7.30
CA LYS A 45 19.64 1.64 6.80
C LYS A 45 20.20 0.52 5.91
N ASP A 46 19.85 -0.72 6.25
CA ASP A 46 20.20 -1.94 5.53
C ASP A 46 19.21 -2.29 4.41
N THR A 47 18.20 -1.43 4.17
CA THR A 47 17.15 -1.53 3.13
C THR A 47 16.31 -2.81 3.15
N THR A 48 16.42 -3.63 4.20
CA THR A 48 15.64 -4.86 4.39
C THR A 48 14.17 -4.58 4.64
N SER A 49 13.85 -3.42 5.21
CA SER A 49 12.48 -3.01 5.50
C SER A 49 12.17 -1.62 4.99
N ALA A 50 10.95 -1.46 4.52
CA ALA A 50 10.43 -0.17 4.07
C ALA A 50 8.95 -0.06 4.46
N SER A 51 8.54 1.12 4.90
CA SER A 51 7.14 1.49 5.12
C SER A 51 6.81 2.71 4.31
N PHE A 52 5.63 2.73 3.69
CA PHE A 52 5.13 3.83 2.87
C PHE A 52 3.72 4.17 3.31
N GLY A 53 3.43 5.46 3.50
CA GLY A 53 2.09 5.97 3.71
C GLY A 53 1.71 6.89 2.55
N ILE A 54 0.60 6.62 1.90
CA ILE A 54 0.08 7.46 0.81
C ILE A 54 -1.14 8.20 1.34
N TYR A 55 -1.03 9.52 1.50
CA TYR A 55 -2.15 10.32 1.98
C TYR A 55 -3.32 10.29 0.99
N ARG A 56 -4.53 10.04 1.51
CA ARG A 56 -5.77 10.09 0.73
C ARG A 56 -6.03 11.50 0.20
N LYS A 57 -6.87 11.61 -0.82
CA LYS A 57 -7.25 12.91 -1.40
C LYS A 57 -7.90 13.81 -0.34
N GLY A 58 -7.43 15.05 -0.21
CA GLY A 58 -7.89 16.02 0.80
C GLY A 58 -7.09 15.99 2.12
N PHE A 59 -6.22 15.01 2.33
CA PHE A 59 -5.42 14.83 3.55
C PHE A 59 -3.91 15.00 3.34
N GLU A 60 -3.51 15.67 2.27
CA GLU A 60 -2.10 15.89 1.89
C GLU A 60 -1.37 16.77 2.92
N THR A 61 -2.09 17.73 3.49
CA THR A 61 -1.50 18.73 4.40
C THR A 61 -1.74 18.35 5.87
N LYS A 62 -0.77 18.69 6.73
CA LYS A 62 -0.96 18.57 8.19
C LYS A 62 -2.18 19.35 8.67
N LYS A 63 -2.44 20.54 8.09
CA LYS A 63 -3.59 21.38 8.43
C LYS A 63 -4.93 20.69 8.17
N SER A 64 -5.09 19.98 7.05
CA SER A 64 -6.34 19.27 6.76
C SER A 64 -6.55 18.07 7.69
N ARG A 65 -5.49 17.32 7.99
CA ARG A 65 -5.52 16.23 8.98
C ARG A 65 -5.84 16.73 10.39
N ASP A 66 -5.18 17.79 10.85
CA ASP A 66 -5.42 18.40 12.16
C ASP A 66 -6.86 18.90 12.27
N ASN A 67 -7.41 19.51 11.21
CA ASN A 67 -8.81 19.94 11.17
C ASN A 67 -9.79 18.78 11.27
N ALA A 68 -9.55 17.67 10.58
CA ALA A 68 -10.39 16.49 10.65
C ALA A 68 -10.32 15.77 12.00
N MET A 69 -9.22 15.94 12.74
CA MET A 69 -9.05 15.38 14.08
C MET A 69 -9.75 16.19 15.18
N LYS A 70 -10.07 17.47 14.94
CA LYS A 70 -10.69 18.37 15.94
C LYS A 70 -11.95 17.80 16.64
N PRO A 71 -12.91 17.17 15.94
CA PRO A 71 -14.10 16.62 16.58
C PRO A 71 -13.79 15.48 17.55
N TYR A 72 -12.71 14.74 17.31
CA TYR A 72 -12.28 13.60 18.13
C TYR A 72 -11.51 14.01 19.38
N LEU A 73 -10.83 15.16 19.32
CA LEU A 73 -10.16 15.77 20.48
C LEU A 73 -11.15 16.42 21.47
N TYR A 74 -12.44 16.56 21.11
CA TYR A 74 -13.43 17.36 21.83
C TYR A 74 -14.53 16.54 22.55
N ARG A 75 -14.31 15.24 22.83
CA ARG A 75 -15.26 14.45 23.63
C ARG A 75 -14.84 14.41 25.11
N GLY A 76 -15.05 15.52 25.82
CA GLY A 76 -14.83 15.65 27.27
C GLY A 76 -14.64 17.10 27.71
N LYS A 77 -14.80 17.39 29.02
CA LYS A 77 -14.63 18.76 29.57
C LYS A 77 -13.22 19.34 29.42
N ASN A 78 -12.21 18.52 29.12
CA ASN A 78 -10.81 18.93 28.99
C ASN A 78 -10.20 18.38 27.70
N THR A 79 -9.81 19.27 26.78
CA THR A 79 -8.95 18.90 25.64
C THR A 79 -7.62 18.39 26.17
N ILE A 80 -7.21 17.17 25.78
CA ILE A 80 -5.88 16.66 26.10
C ILE A 80 -4.86 17.45 25.26
N LYS A 81 -4.12 18.35 25.89
CA LYS A 81 -3.13 19.21 25.20
C LYS A 81 -1.70 18.72 25.41
N ASN A 82 -1.44 17.97 26.47
CA ASN A 82 -0.12 17.47 26.83
C ASN A 82 -0.19 16.11 27.53
N PHE A 83 0.99 15.56 27.84
CA PHE A 83 1.13 14.27 28.50
C PHE A 83 0.56 14.22 29.92
N GLU A 84 0.56 15.35 30.64
CA GLU A 84 0.00 15.44 32.00
C GLU A 84 -1.53 15.41 32.00
N ASP A 85 -2.17 15.94 30.96
CA ASP A 85 -3.61 15.81 30.73
C ASP A 85 -3.98 14.36 30.41
N LEU A 86 -3.15 13.67 29.64
CA LEU A 86 -3.35 12.26 29.26
C LEU A 86 -3.33 11.34 30.50
N LYS A 87 -2.42 11.57 31.45
CA LYS A 87 -2.35 10.81 32.71
C LYS A 87 -3.63 10.93 33.56
N LYS A 88 -4.37 12.03 33.41
CA LYS A 88 -5.59 12.35 34.17
C LYS A 88 -6.86 11.97 33.41
N ALA A 89 -6.75 11.59 32.14
CA ALA A 89 -7.89 11.23 31.31
C ALA A 89 -8.44 9.86 31.71
N ASN A 90 -9.76 9.76 31.83
CA ASN A 90 -10.41 8.47 32.03
C ASN A 90 -10.45 7.72 30.68
N PRO A 91 -10.02 6.46 30.60
CA PRO A 91 -10.07 5.68 29.35
C PRO A 91 -11.46 5.64 28.69
N LYS A 92 -12.54 5.77 29.48
CA LYS A 92 -13.92 5.82 28.96
C LYS A 92 -14.25 7.09 28.17
N ASP A 93 -13.51 8.17 28.41
CA ASP A 93 -13.68 9.46 27.75
C ASP A 93 -12.77 9.59 26.51
N MET A 94 -11.88 8.62 26.26
CA MET A 94 -11.03 8.62 25.07
C MET A 94 -11.85 8.24 23.83
N PRO A 95 -11.60 8.90 22.68
CA PRO A 95 -12.17 8.46 21.42
C PRO A 95 -11.71 7.02 21.15
N LYS A 96 -12.65 6.14 20.81
CA LYS A 96 -12.32 4.78 20.40
C LYS A 96 -11.50 4.82 19.11
N SER A 97 -10.54 3.90 18.98
CA SER A 97 -9.62 3.84 17.83
C SER A 97 -10.37 3.73 16.50
N ASP A 98 -11.42 2.91 16.46
CA ASP A 98 -12.32 2.68 15.31
C ASP A 98 -13.08 3.93 14.84
N MET A 99 -13.09 4.99 15.65
CA MET A 99 -13.71 6.26 15.27
C MET A 99 -12.71 7.22 14.62
N LEU A 100 -11.41 6.99 14.75
CA LEU A 100 -10.40 7.92 14.23
C LEU A 100 -10.33 7.85 12.71
N PRO A 101 -10.27 8.99 12.01
CA PRO A 101 -10.21 9.01 10.57
C PRO A 101 -8.86 8.51 10.07
N THR A 102 -8.88 7.55 9.14
CA THR A 102 -7.67 7.11 8.43
C THR A 102 -7.31 8.10 7.32
N PHE A 103 -6.13 8.70 7.43
CA PHE A 103 -5.67 9.72 6.47
C PHE A 103 -4.78 9.19 5.35
N SER A 104 -4.23 7.98 5.52
CA SER A 104 -3.29 7.38 4.57
C SER A 104 -3.54 5.90 4.40
N LEU A 105 -3.24 5.42 3.19
CA LEU A 105 -3.11 4.00 2.91
C LEU A 105 -1.66 3.61 3.20
N ASN A 106 -1.48 2.69 4.14
CA ASN A 106 -0.17 2.32 4.64
C ASN A 106 0.26 0.96 4.08
N TYR A 107 1.54 0.86 3.74
CA TYR A 107 2.16 -0.29 3.13
C TYR A 107 3.48 -0.57 3.81
N TRP A 108 3.86 -1.83 3.88
CA TRP A 108 5.15 -2.23 4.42
C TRP A 108 5.76 -3.37 3.62
N SER A 109 7.08 -3.45 3.64
CA SER A 109 7.87 -4.54 3.09
C SER A 109 8.94 -4.95 4.10
N ILE A 110 9.15 -6.25 4.20
CA ILE A 110 10.25 -6.88 4.96
C ILE A 110 11.26 -7.56 4.03
N LYS A 111 11.12 -7.32 2.72
CA LYS A 111 12.02 -7.85 1.71
C LYS A 111 12.89 -6.72 1.20
N MET A 112 14.16 -7.04 0.95
CA MET A 112 15.04 -6.13 0.24
C MET A 112 14.45 -5.78 -1.13
N PRO A 113 14.61 -4.52 -1.58
CA PRO A 113 14.15 -4.11 -2.89
C PRO A 113 14.93 -4.80 -4.00
N GLU A 114 14.25 -5.03 -5.12
CA GLU A 114 14.88 -5.35 -6.38
C GLU A 114 15.49 -4.06 -6.98
N TYR A 115 16.75 -4.13 -7.40
CA TYR A 115 17.40 -3.04 -8.12
C TYR A 115 17.08 -3.12 -9.61
N LEU A 116 16.55 -2.04 -10.17
CA LEU A 116 16.27 -1.94 -11.60
C LEU A 116 17.15 -0.86 -12.23
N LYS A 117 17.65 -1.14 -13.44
CA LYS A 117 18.39 -0.16 -14.25
C LYS A 117 17.46 0.81 -14.98
N SER A 118 16.24 0.40 -15.25
CA SER A 118 15.24 1.18 -15.99
C SER A 118 13.83 0.71 -15.62
N VAL A 119 12.85 1.58 -15.85
CA VAL A 119 11.41 1.27 -15.79
C VAL A 119 10.78 1.11 -17.17
N ASN A 120 11.60 1.13 -18.25
CA ASN A 120 11.11 0.92 -19.61
C ASN A 120 10.44 -0.47 -19.74
N GLY A 121 9.22 -0.50 -20.28
CA GLY A 121 8.43 -1.72 -20.41
C GLY A 121 7.66 -2.13 -19.14
N ILE A 122 7.82 -1.39 -18.03
CA ILE A 122 6.99 -1.57 -16.84
C ILE A 122 5.79 -0.63 -16.95
N ASN A 123 4.58 -1.20 -16.97
CA ASN A 123 3.36 -0.41 -16.85
C ASN A 123 3.17 -0.01 -15.38
N TYR A 124 3.43 1.25 -15.07
CA TYR A 124 3.26 1.82 -13.74
C TYR A 124 2.24 2.95 -13.75
N ILE A 125 1.65 3.19 -12.59
CA ILE A 125 0.83 4.38 -12.32
C ILE A 125 1.57 5.31 -11.37
N THR A 126 1.21 6.58 -11.40
CA THR A 126 1.70 7.61 -10.49
C THR A 126 0.91 7.61 -9.18
N GLU A 127 1.48 8.25 -8.16
CA GLU A 127 0.77 8.53 -6.90
C GLU A 127 -0.55 9.29 -7.10
N GLU A 128 -0.64 10.18 -8.09
CA GLU A 128 -1.87 10.94 -8.37
C GLU A 128 -2.96 10.04 -8.96
N GLU A 129 -2.61 9.19 -9.93
CA GLU A 129 -3.54 8.23 -10.54
C GLU A 129 -4.03 7.20 -9.51
N PHE A 130 -3.14 6.73 -8.65
CA PHE A 130 -3.48 5.82 -7.56
C PHE A 130 -4.52 6.46 -6.63
N ARG A 131 -4.28 7.69 -6.17
CA ARG A 131 -5.18 8.42 -5.26
C ARG A 131 -6.52 8.78 -5.89
N ALA A 132 -6.57 8.95 -7.21
CA ALA A 132 -7.81 9.22 -7.93
C ALA A 132 -8.74 8.00 -7.99
N LYS A 133 -8.20 6.78 -7.90
CA LYS A 133 -8.94 5.52 -8.06
C LYS A 133 -8.56 4.47 -7.01
N GLU A 134 -8.33 4.90 -5.77
CA GLU A 134 -7.71 4.06 -4.72
C GLU A 134 -8.43 2.70 -4.54
N LEU A 135 -9.77 2.70 -4.54
CA LEU A 135 -10.61 1.52 -4.37
C LEU A 135 -10.35 0.44 -5.44
N ASN A 136 -9.92 0.84 -6.64
CA ASN A 136 -9.63 -0.09 -7.73
C ASN A 136 -8.33 -0.88 -7.51
N TYR A 137 -7.50 -0.46 -6.55
CA TYR A 137 -6.16 -1.00 -6.35
C TYR A 137 -5.99 -1.73 -5.02
N LEU A 138 -6.88 -1.52 -4.04
CA LEU A 138 -6.75 -2.10 -2.68
C LEU A 138 -6.73 -3.64 -2.64
N SER A 139 -7.37 -4.29 -3.60
CA SER A 139 -7.40 -5.77 -3.71
C SER A 139 -6.26 -6.35 -4.56
N LYS A 140 -5.42 -5.49 -5.15
CA LYS A 140 -4.38 -5.89 -6.09
C LYS A 140 -3.05 -6.10 -5.37
N LYS A 141 -2.17 -6.90 -5.97
CA LYS A 141 -0.78 -6.99 -5.52
C LYS A 141 -0.06 -5.69 -5.90
N ILE A 142 0.53 -5.00 -4.93
CA ILE A 142 1.18 -3.71 -5.16
C ILE A 142 2.70 -3.87 -5.10
N TYR A 143 3.37 -3.32 -6.11
CA TYR A 143 4.80 -3.04 -6.09
C TYR A 143 5.02 -1.54 -6.06
N MET A 144 6.01 -1.09 -5.29
CA MET A 144 6.37 0.32 -5.21
C MET A 144 7.75 0.54 -5.82
N ILE A 145 7.87 1.48 -6.74
CA ILE A 145 9.12 1.84 -7.40
C ILE A 145 9.53 3.26 -7.00
N HIS A 146 10.79 3.45 -6.65
CA HIS A 146 11.38 4.77 -6.45
C HIS A 146 12.69 4.91 -7.21
N LYS A 147 12.93 6.08 -7.81
CA LYS A 147 14.18 6.42 -8.50
C LYS A 147 15.20 7.01 -7.53
N LEU A 148 16.40 6.43 -7.49
CA LEU A 148 17.55 6.91 -6.74
C LEU A 148 18.27 8.05 -7.48
N ASP A 149 19.03 8.85 -6.74
CA ASP A 149 19.79 9.98 -7.30
C ASP A 149 20.87 9.53 -8.31
N ASN A 150 21.37 8.30 -8.20
CA ASN A 150 22.30 7.70 -9.15
C ASN A 150 21.65 7.17 -10.45
N GLY A 151 20.33 7.37 -10.61
CA GLY A 151 19.57 6.96 -11.79
C GLY A 151 19.05 5.52 -11.78
N LEU A 152 19.42 4.69 -10.79
CA LEU A 152 18.83 3.37 -10.57
C LEU A 152 17.46 3.48 -9.91
N TYR A 153 16.73 2.37 -9.86
CA TYR A 153 15.43 2.28 -9.21
C TYR A 153 15.42 1.15 -8.18
N LEU A 154 14.67 1.35 -7.12
CA LEU A 154 14.34 0.34 -6.11
C LEU A 154 12.88 -0.07 -6.30
N LYS A 155 12.62 -1.37 -6.30
CA LYS A 155 11.26 -1.94 -6.39
C LYS A 155 10.99 -2.83 -5.18
N TRP A 156 9.98 -2.49 -4.40
CA TRP A 156 9.52 -3.27 -3.25
C TRP A 156 8.24 -4.04 -3.57
N ASP A 157 8.19 -5.31 -3.15
CA ASP A 157 6.94 -6.06 -2.97
C ASP A 157 6.35 -5.64 -1.61
N VAL A 158 5.19 -5.00 -1.62
CA VAL A 158 4.59 -4.39 -0.42
C VAL A 158 3.26 -5.06 -0.05
N ILE A 159 2.97 -5.07 1.24
CA ILE A 159 1.74 -5.59 1.81
C ILE A 159 0.97 -4.40 2.42
N PRO A 160 -0.34 -4.26 2.15
CA PRO A 160 -1.15 -3.24 2.83
C PRO A 160 -1.20 -3.54 4.33
N THR A 161 -1.03 -2.50 5.15
CA THR A 161 -1.29 -2.60 6.58
C THR A 161 -2.79 -2.48 6.81
N PRO A 162 -3.42 -3.37 7.60
CA PRO A 162 -4.83 -3.24 7.93
C PRO A 162 -5.10 -1.86 8.55
N GLU A 163 -6.19 -1.23 8.16
CA GLU A 163 -6.73 -0.07 8.89
C GLU A 163 -7.39 -0.61 10.17
N GLU A 164 -6.99 -0.07 11.33
CA GLU A 164 -7.54 -0.44 12.65
C GLU A 164 -8.94 0.14 12.89
#